data_AF-A0A3B0XVH0-F1
#
_entry.id   AF-A0A3B0XVH0-F1
#
_cell.length_a   1.000
_cell.length_b   1.000
_cell.length_c   1.000
_cell.angle_alpha   90.00
_cell.angle_beta   90.00
_cell.angle_gamma   90.00
#
_symmetry.space_group_name_H-M   'P 1'
#
loop_
_entity.id
_entity.type
_entity.pdbx_description
1 polymer ?
#
loop_
_entity_poly.entity_id
_entity_poly.type
_entity_poly.pdbx_seq_one_letter_code
_entity_poly.pdbx_strand_id
1 'polypeptide(L)'
;MKLAILQLQKIIFVLCLSGILPVFAQSERAWPIITFTCDKAKNEMKLKNEVKWGVIGKNFNFNKSKGLYNPWDLVKIEERGKYKLVSEKKQLKLKCKLARAEYTLVVKPKIFNPSFAGKCGDRLSVKVSVYKGKAILIEDKDMEKFCHGNAPVMRGIKVTDANSKVKLYEVSRSRFY
;
A
#
# COMPACT_ATOMS: atom_id res chain seq x y z
N MET A 1 -35.61 -4.38 62.01
CA MET A 1 -34.37 -4.79 61.32
C MET A 1 -34.58 -5.51 59.97
N LYS A 2 -35.80 -5.58 59.40
CA LYS A 2 -36.07 -6.27 58.11
C LYS A 2 -36.41 -5.35 56.93
N LEU A 3 -36.54 -4.03 57.13
CA LEU A 3 -36.93 -3.09 56.07
C LEU A 3 -35.76 -2.42 55.32
N ALA A 4 -34.54 -2.43 55.89
CA ALA A 4 -33.38 -1.79 55.26
C ALA A 4 -32.70 -2.64 54.17
N ILE A 5 -33.01 -3.94 54.12
CA ILE A 5 -32.33 -4.90 53.21
C ILE A 5 -32.98 -4.89 51.81
N LEU A 6 -34.26 -4.52 51.68
CA LEU A 6 -34.97 -4.54 50.40
C LEU A 6 -34.70 -3.32 49.49
N GLN A 7 -34.16 -2.22 50.02
CA GLN A 7 -33.86 -1.01 49.24
C GLN A 7 -32.48 -1.08 48.57
N LEU A 8 -31.56 -1.92 49.06
CA LEU A 8 -30.23 -2.08 48.48
C LEU A 8 -30.22 -2.95 47.21
N GLN A 9 -31.23 -3.82 47.03
CA GLN A 9 -31.33 -4.69 45.85
C GLN A 9 -31.80 -3.98 44.57
N LYS A 10 -32.42 -2.80 44.66
CA LYS A 10 -32.87 -2.04 43.48
C LYS A 10 -31.77 -1.20 42.84
N ILE A 11 -30.68 -0.91 43.55
CA ILE A 11 -29.58 -0.08 43.04
C ILE A 11 -28.53 -0.92 42.28
N ILE A 12 -28.39 -2.21 42.62
CA ILE A 12 -27.39 -3.08 41.99
C ILE A 12 -27.81 -3.52 40.57
N PHE A 13 -29.11 -3.55 40.24
CA PHE A 13 -29.58 -3.98 38.92
C PHE A 13 -29.49 -2.92 37.81
N VAL A 14 -29.21 -1.66 38.15
CA VAL A 14 -29.16 -0.55 37.17
C VAL A 14 -27.76 -0.37 36.55
N LEU A 15 -26.72 -0.99 37.14
CA LEU A 15 -25.32 -0.83 36.68
C LEU A 15 -24.83 -1.90 35.68
N CYS A 16 -25.63 -2.94 35.38
CA CYS A 16 -25.26 -3.97 34.40
C CYS A 16 -25.81 -3.73 32.98
N LEU A 17 -26.53 -2.63 32.74
CA LEU A 17 -27.06 -2.27 31.43
C LEU A 17 -26.25 -1.20 30.68
N SER A 18 -25.01 -0.94 31.08
CA SER A 18 -24.04 -0.28 30.21
C SER A 18 -23.57 -1.29 29.16
N GLY A 19 -24.39 -1.45 28.13
CA GLY A 19 -24.11 -2.29 26.97
C GLY A 19 -22.70 -2.03 26.49
N ILE A 20 -21.91 -3.10 26.49
CA ILE A 20 -20.65 -3.17 25.76
C ILE A 20 -21.04 -2.97 24.30
N LEU A 21 -21.05 -1.72 23.82
CA LEU A 21 -21.13 -1.46 22.40
C LEU A 21 -19.92 -2.18 21.80
N PRO A 22 -20.10 -3.16 20.92
CA PRO A 22 -18.99 -3.73 20.22
C PRO A 22 -18.36 -2.58 19.44
N VAL A 23 -17.20 -2.12 19.90
CA VAL A 23 -16.30 -1.32 19.08
C VAL A 23 -15.90 -2.27 17.97
N PHE A 24 -16.65 -2.26 16.87
CA PHE A 24 -16.23 -2.87 15.64
C PHE A 24 -14.97 -2.12 15.22
N ALA A 25 -13.81 -2.61 15.68
CA ALA A 25 -12.53 -2.27 15.11
C ALA A 25 -12.57 -2.78 13.67
N GLN A 26 -13.14 -1.98 12.77
CA GLN A 26 -13.08 -2.24 11.35
C GLN A 26 -11.60 -2.27 11.01
N SER A 27 -11.09 -3.48 10.75
CA SER A 27 -9.71 -3.72 10.34
C SER A 27 -9.33 -2.68 9.29
N GLU A 28 -8.50 -1.71 9.68
CA GLU A 28 -8.11 -0.64 8.79
C GLU A 28 -7.32 -1.23 7.63
N ARG A 29 -7.76 -0.95 6.41
CA ARG A 29 -7.07 -1.41 5.20
C ARG A 29 -5.80 -0.60 4.97
N ALA A 30 -4.76 -1.26 4.49
CA ALA A 30 -3.55 -0.62 3.99
C ALA A 30 -3.77 -0.05 2.58
N TRP A 31 -3.52 1.24 2.40
CA TRP A 31 -3.57 1.92 1.10
C TRP A 31 -2.14 2.20 0.61
N PRO A 32 -1.65 1.45 -0.38
CA PRO A 32 -0.31 1.67 -0.91
C PRO A 32 -0.27 2.96 -1.74
N ILE A 33 0.86 3.64 -1.70
CA ILE A 33 1.12 4.90 -2.41
C ILE A 33 2.46 4.78 -3.10
N ILE A 34 2.49 5.11 -4.39
CA ILE A 34 3.72 5.16 -5.17
C ILE A 34 4.06 6.61 -5.46
N THR A 35 5.22 7.05 -4.99
CA THR A 35 5.74 8.39 -5.22
C THR A 35 6.92 8.33 -6.18
N PHE A 36 6.84 9.06 -7.28
CA PHE A 36 7.90 9.18 -8.26
C PHE A 36 8.52 10.56 -8.22
N THR A 37 9.84 10.63 -8.28
CA THR A 37 10.57 11.89 -8.38
C THR A 37 11.68 11.77 -9.42
N CYS A 38 11.74 12.75 -10.32
CA CYS A 38 12.83 12.93 -11.27
C CYS A 38 13.53 14.24 -10.92
N ASP A 39 14.65 14.17 -10.22
CA ASP A 39 15.42 15.33 -9.76
C ASP A 39 16.65 15.49 -10.68
N LYS A 40 16.50 16.37 -11.68
CA LYS A 40 17.56 16.65 -12.66
C LYS A 40 18.77 17.35 -12.02
N ALA A 41 18.55 18.19 -11.02
CA ALA A 41 19.62 18.92 -10.34
C ALA A 41 20.53 17.96 -9.57
N LYS A 42 19.94 16.94 -8.93
CA LYS A 42 20.68 15.86 -8.25
C LYS A 42 21.03 14.69 -9.16
N ASN A 43 20.68 14.77 -10.45
CA ASN A 43 20.88 13.73 -11.44
C ASN A 43 20.40 12.34 -10.96
N GLU A 44 19.22 12.32 -10.32
CA GLU A 44 18.65 11.12 -9.70
C GLU A 44 17.16 10.93 -10.02
N MET A 45 16.75 9.67 -10.07
CA MET A 45 15.35 9.27 -10.16
C MET A 45 15.02 8.40 -8.95
N LYS A 46 13.87 8.62 -8.33
CA LYS A 46 13.42 7.89 -7.15
C LYS A 46 12.00 7.37 -7.33
N LEU A 47 11.78 6.14 -6.87
CA LEU A 47 10.46 5.57 -6.63
C LEU A 47 10.37 5.25 -5.14
N LYS A 48 9.34 5.72 -4.48
CA LYS A 48 9.08 5.44 -3.06
C LYS A 48 7.76 4.67 -2.97
N ASN A 49 7.77 3.63 -2.14
CA ASN A 49 6.62 2.85 -1.77
C ASN A 49 6.27 3.20 -0.32
N GLU A 50 5.03 3.61 -0.09
CA GLU A 50 4.50 4.01 1.21
C GLU A 50 3.13 3.39 1.42
N VAL A 51 2.69 3.36 2.68
CA VAL A 51 1.35 2.93 3.04
C VAL A 51 0.71 3.97 3.97
N LYS A 52 -0.60 4.15 3.80
CA LYS A 52 -1.45 4.86 4.75
C LYS A 52 -2.61 3.96 5.16
N TRP A 53 -2.93 3.96 6.44
CA TRP A 53 -3.97 3.10 7.00
C TRP A 53 -5.34 3.77 7.00
N GLY A 54 -6.37 2.94 6.91
CA GLY A 54 -7.75 3.32 7.23
C GLY A 54 -8.29 4.45 6.36
N VAL A 55 -8.99 5.38 7.00
CA VAL A 55 -9.61 6.55 6.36
C VAL A 55 -8.59 7.53 5.77
N ILE A 56 -7.41 7.66 6.39
CA ILE A 56 -6.34 8.53 5.88
C ILE A 56 -5.85 8.02 4.53
N GLY A 57 -5.64 6.72 4.41
CA GLY A 57 -5.25 6.11 3.15
C GLY A 57 -6.33 6.15 2.08
N LYS A 58 -7.58 5.87 2.47
CA LYS A 58 -8.75 5.93 1.57
C LYS A 58 -8.93 7.32 0.94
N ASN A 59 -8.69 8.36 1.72
CA ASN A 59 -8.87 9.75 1.31
C ASN A 59 -7.56 10.44 0.89
N PHE A 60 -6.49 9.67 0.64
CA PHE A 60 -5.22 10.24 0.25
C PHE A 60 -5.34 11.00 -1.08
N ASN A 61 -4.84 12.23 -1.12
CA ASN A 61 -4.93 13.10 -2.30
C ASN A 61 -3.87 12.71 -3.35
N PHE A 62 -4.19 11.69 -4.15
CA PHE A 62 -3.35 11.27 -5.28
C PHE A 62 -3.29 12.36 -6.34
N ASN A 63 -2.08 12.67 -6.80
CA ASN A 63 -1.85 13.71 -7.77
C ASN A 63 -0.66 13.32 -8.67
N LYS A 64 -0.98 12.98 -9.92
CA LYS A 64 0.00 12.54 -10.91
C LYS A 64 1.02 13.63 -11.26
N SER A 65 0.63 14.90 -11.27
CA SER A 65 1.57 16.01 -11.55
C SER A 65 2.58 16.21 -10.40
N LYS A 66 2.19 15.85 -9.17
CA LYS A 66 3.10 15.76 -8.01
C LYS A 66 3.82 14.41 -7.90
N GLY A 67 3.65 13.51 -8.87
CA GLY A 67 4.26 12.19 -8.85
C GLY A 67 3.65 11.21 -7.84
N LEU A 68 2.44 11.47 -7.34
CA LEU A 68 1.72 10.60 -6.40
C LEU A 68 0.71 9.73 -7.14
N TYR A 69 0.88 8.41 -7.09
CA TYR A 69 0.09 7.45 -7.85
C TYR A 69 -0.59 6.43 -6.93
N ASN A 70 -1.83 6.10 -7.26
CA ASN A 70 -2.61 5.06 -6.60
C ASN A 70 -2.42 3.72 -7.32
N PRO A 71 -1.81 2.70 -6.69
CA PRO A 71 -1.70 1.35 -7.27
C PRO A 71 -3.04 0.71 -7.61
N TRP A 72 -4.12 1.05 -6.89
CA TRP A 72 -5.46 0.53 -7.20
C TRP A 72 -5.99 1.02 -8.55
N ASP A 73 -5.47 2.12 -9.11
CA ASP A 73 -5.80 2.56 -10.47
C ASP A 73 -5.22 1.62 -11.54
N LEU A 74 -4.26 0.75 -11.18
CA LEU A 74 -3.60 -0.19 -12.09
C LEU A 74 -4.35 -1.51 -12.23
N VAL A 75 -5.35 -1.74 -11.39
CA VAL A 75 -6.19 -2.94 -11.41
C VAL A 75 -7.61 -2.61 -11.83
N LYS A 76 -8.36 -3.65 -12.21
CA LYS A 76 -9.81 -3.61 -12.40
C LYS A 76 -10.43 -4.45 -11.29
N ILE A 77 -11.54 -3.97 -10.73
CA ILE A 77 -12.37 -4.74 -9.82
C ILE A 77 -13.67 -5.07 -10.57
N GLU A 78 -13.95 -6.36 -10.74
CA GLU A 78 -15.16 -6.88 -11.39
C GLU A 78 -16.08 -7.53 -10.36
N GLU A 79 -17.35 -7.17 -10.37
CA GLU A 79 -18.39 -7.87 -9.61
C GLU A 79 -18.88 -9.08 -10.41
N ARG A 80 -18.89 -10.27 -9.82
CA ARG A 80 -19.43 -11.52 -10.37
C ARG A 80 -20.37 -12.15 -9.35
N GLY A 81 -21.63 -11.74 -9.38
CA GLY A 81 -22.62 -12.14 -8.38
C GLY A 81 -22.17 -11.70 -6.98
N LYS A 82 -21.95 -12.66 -6.08
CA LYS A 82 -21.46 -12.39 -4.71
C LYS A 82 -19.95 -12.18 -4.60
N TYR A 83 -19.20 -12.34 -5.68
CA TYR A 83 -17.74 -12.27 -5.68
C TYR A 83 -17.23 -10.97 -6.28
N LYS A 84 -16.14 -10.44 -5.72
CA LYS A 84 -15.37 -9.31 -6.26
C LYS A 84 -14.02 -9.83 -6.70
N LEU A 85 -13.73 -9.73 -7.99
CA LEU A 85 -12.47 -10.17 -8.57
C LEU A 85 -11.58 -8.98 -8.90
N VAL A 86 -10.29 -9.10 -8.58
CA VAL A 86 -9.23 -8.12 -8.85
C VAL A 86 -8.34 -8.68 -9.95
N SER A 87 -8.18 -7.93 -11.03
CA SER A 87 -7.31 -8.30 -12.16
C SER A 87 -6.43 -7.11 -12.59
N GLU A 88 -5.31 -7.40 -13.25
CA GLU A 88 -4.46 -6.36 -13.82
C GLU A 88 -5.21 -5.63 -14.93
N LYS A 89 -5.15 -4.29 -14.92
CA LYS A 89 -5.77 -3.43 -15.93
C LYS A 89 -4.73 -2.75 -16.81
N LYS A 90 -3.69 -2.21 -16.19
CA LYS A 90 -2.65 -1.44 -16.88
C LYS A 90 -1.36 -1.39 -16.06
N GLN A 91 -0.30 -0.97 -16.74
CA GLN A 91 0.98 -0.62 -16.13
C GLN A 91 1.20 0.89 -16.17
N LEU A 92 1.95 1.40 -15.20
CA LEU A 92 2.38 2.79 -15.14
C LEU A 92 3.81 2.90 -15.67
N LYS A 93 4.02 3.76 -16.67
CA LYS A 93 5.35 4.04 -17.26
C LYS A 93 5.79 5.44 -16.85
N LEU A 94 6.90 5.52 -16.10
CA LEU A 94 7.44 6.75 -15.56
C LEU A 94 8.82 7.01 -16.17
N LYS A 95 8.98 8.15 -16.84
CA LYS A 95 10.22 8.49 -17.52
C LYS A 95 10.97 9.59 -16.79
N CYS A 96 12.29 9.49 -16.77
CA CYS A 96 13.18 10.53 -16.26
C CYS A 96 14.41 10.65 -17.15
N LYS A 97 14.60 11.80 -17.78
CA LYS A 97 15.83 12.12 -18.50
C LYS A 97 16.86 12.66 -17.51
N LEU A 98 17.85 11.83 -17.22
CA LEU A 98 19.05 12.19 -16.45
C LEU A 98 20.16 12.64 -17.41
N ALA A 99 21.32 13.04 -16.89
CA ALA A 99 22.36 13.71 -17.68
C ALA A 99 22.82 12.90 -18.90
N ARG A 100 23.04 11.58 -18.75
CA ARG A 100 23.55 10.73 -19.84
C ARG A 100 22.49 9.86 -20.52
N ALA A 101 21.32 9.64 -19.92
CA ALA A 101 20.32 8.73 -20.46
C ALA A 101 18.88 9.02 -20.00
N GLU A 102 17.91 8.55 -20.80
CA GLU A 102 16.52 8.39 -20.36
C GLU A 102 16.38 7.07 -19.58
N TYR A 103 15.84 7.18 -18.39
CA TYR A 103 15.44 6.05 -17.56
C TYR A 103 13.93 5.90 -17.57
N THR A 104 13.46 4.65 -17.61
CA THR A 104 12.03 4.33 -17.51
C THR A 104 11.80 3.36 -16.36
N LEU A 105 10.88 3.70 -15.46
CA LEU A 105 10.30 2.75 -14.52
C LEU A 105 8.97 2.25 -15.06
N VAL A 106 8.81 0.93 -15.09
CA VAL A 106 7.52 0.30 -15.37
C VAL A 106 7.01 -0.29 -14.07
N VAL A 107 5.88 0.22 -13.60
CA VAL A 107 5.24 -0.22 -12.35
C VAL A 107 3.97 -1.00 -12.71
N LYS A 108 3.92 -2.26 -12.33
CA LYS A 108 2.77 -3.16 -12.52
C LYS A 108 2.15 -3.50 -11.17
N PRO A 109 0.84 -3.75 -11.10
CA PRO A 109 0.24 -4.22 -9.86
C PRO A 109 0.78 -5.60 -9.48
N LYS A 110 0.92 -5.82 -8.18
CA LYS A 110 1.13 -7.14 -7.59
C LYS A 110 -0.11 -7.50 -6.80
N ILE A 111 -0.96 -8.31 -7.41
CA ILE A 111 -2.20 -8.83 -6.82
C ILE A 111 -1.83 -10.07 -6.00
N PHE A 112 -2.10 -10.04 -4.70
CA PHE A 112 -1.82 -11.18 -3.83
C PHE A 112 -2.92 -12.24 -3.88
N ASN A 113 -4.17 -11.83 -4.10
CA ASN A 113 -5.30 -12.72 -4.27
C ASN A 113 -6.29 -12.10 -5.27
N PRO A 114 -6.67 -12.81 -6.35
CA PRO A 114 -7.67 -12.33 -7.29
C PRO A 114 -9.06 -12.19 -6.68
N SER A 115 -9.39 -12.90 -5.61
CA SER A 115 -10.64 -12.69 -4.88
C SER A 115 -10.45 -11.59 -3.85
N PHE A 116 -11.17 -10.47 -3.97
CA PHE A 116 -11.07 -9.32 -3.06
C PHE A 116 -11.43 -9.69 -1.61
N ALA A 117 -12.38 -10.61 -1.43
CA ALA A 117 -12.78 -11.12 -0.12
C ALA A 117 -11.90 -12.28 0.38
N GLY A 118 -11.01 -12.81 -0.48
CA GLY A 118 -10.07 -13.85 -0.10
C GLY A 118 -8.98 -13.32 0.83
N LYS A 119 -8.22 -14.23 1.46
CA LYS A 119 -7.05 -13.85 2.26
C LYS A 119 -6.10 -12.99 1.42
N CYS A 120 -5.81 -11.77 1.90
CA CYS A 120 -5.02 -10.74 1.21
C CYS A 120 -5.64 -10.16 -0.08
N GLY A 121 -6.93 -10.36 -0.33
CA GLY A 121 -7.62 -9.82 -1.51
C GLY A 121 -7.77 -8.30 -1.49
N ASP A 122 -7.84 -7.72 -0.30
CA ASP A 122 -7.87 -6.28 -0.09
C ASP A 122 -6.48 -5.64 -0.04
N ARG A 123 -5.42 -6.45 -0.15
CA ARG A 123 -4.02 -6.00 -0.20
C ARG A 123 -3.50 -5.99 -1.64
N LEU A 124 -2.74 -4.94 -1.95
CA LEU A 124 -2.10 -4.75 -3.23
C LEU A 124 -0.70 -4.19 -3.00
N SER A 125 0.24 -4.64 -3.80
CA SER A 125 1.55 -4.03 -3.90
C SER A 125 1.85 -3.75 -5.38
N VAL A 126 3.10 -3.46 -5.69
CA VAL A 126 3.56 -3.32 -7.07
C VAL A 126 4.84 -4.11 -7.30
N LYS A 127 5.11 -4.42 -8.55
CA LYS A 127 6.42 -4.87 -9.03
C LYS A 127 6.96 -3.86 -10.02
N VAL A 128 8.27 -3.69 -10.04
CA VAL A 128 8.94 -2.61 -10.76
C VAL A 128 10.07 -3.12 -11.62
N SER A 129 10.05 -2.70 -12.88
CA SER A 129 11.17 -2.85 -13.81
C SER A 129 11.82 -1.50 -14.05
N VAL A 130 13.15 -1.49 -14.15
CA VAL A 130 13.96 -0.29 -14.40
C VAL A 130 14.71 -0.48 -15.70
N TYR A 131 14.59 0.49 -16.61
CA TYR A 131 15.25 0.51 -17.90
C TYR A 131 16.14 1.74 -18.04
N LYS A 132 17.27 1.57 -18.72
CA LYS A 132 18.10 2.65 -19.26
C LYS A 132 18.03 2.58 -20.79
N GLY A 133 17.29 3.49 -21.41
CA GLY A 133 16.90 3.31 -22.82
C GLY A 133 16.14 1.99 -23.02
N LYS A 134 16.71 1.07 -23.81
CA LYS A 134 16.17 -0.28 -24.03
C LYS A 134 16.78 -1.35 -23.12
N ALA A 135 17.86 -1.04 -22.40
CA ALA A 135 18.53 -2.01 -21.54
C ALA A 135 17.79 -2.17 -20.20
N ILE A 136 17.56 -3.43 -19.80
CA ILE A 136 16.95 -3.78 -18.51
C ILE A 136 18.03 -3.69 -17.42
N LEU A 137 17.76 -2.93 -16.37
CA LEU A 137 18.59 -2.88 -15.16
C LEU A 137 17.98 -3.72 -14.03
N ILE A 138 16.66 -3.72 -13.94
CA ILE A 138 15.87 -4.53 -12.99
C ILE A 138 14.61 -4.98 -13.72
N GLU A 139 14.23 -6.23 -13.54
CA GLU A 139 13.00 -6.80 -14.09
C GLU A 139 12.05 -7.25 -12.99
N ASP A 140 10.79 -6.80 -13.09
CA ASP A 140 9.62 -7.23 -12.32
C ASP A 140 9.92 -7.46 -10.82
N LYS A 141 10.70 -6.56 -10.21
CA LYS A 141 11.10 -6.66 -8.81
C LYS A 141 9.93 -6.27 -7.90
N ASP A 142 9.48 -7.22 -7.11
CA ASP A 142 8.42 -7.00 -6.13
C ASP A 142 8.81 -5.96 -5.08
N MET A 143 7.91 -4.99 -4.84
CA MET A 143 8.03 -4.08 -3.71
C MET A 143 7.68 -4.78 -2.39
N GLU A 144 6.78 -5.76 -2.44
CA GLU A 144 6.42 -6.60 -1.29
C GLU A 144 6.30 -8.05 -1.76
N LYS A 145 7.11 -8.95 -1.19
CA LYS A 145 7.13 -10.37 -1.61
C LYS A 145 5.85 -11.10 -1.23
N PHE A 146 5.36 -10.86 -0.01
CA PHE A 146 4.21 -11.54 0.56
C PHE A 146 3.32 -10.55 1.32
N CYS A 147 2.01 -10.75 1.27
CA CYS A 147 1.04 -9.93 1.99
C CYS A 147 1.01 -10.15 3.51
N HIS A 148 1.69 -11.18 4.01
CA HIS A 148 1.80 -11.54 5.42
C HIS A 148 3.18 -12.12 5.73
N GLY A 149 3.48 -12.33 7.01
CA GLY A 149 4.78 -12.79 7.49
C GLY A 149 5.77 -11.64 7.68
N ASN A 150 7.05 -11.97 7.82
CA ASN A 150 8.07 -11.00 8.26
C ASN A 150 9.09 -10.64 7.17
N ALA A 151 8.81 -11.00 5.90
CA ALA A 151 9.70 -10.66 4.79
C ALA A 151 9.88 -9.13 4.69
N PRO A 152 11.10 -8.65 4.42
CA PRO A 152 11.35 -7.23 4.19
C PRO A 152 10.51 -6.68 3.04
N VAL A 153 10.16 -5.39 3.16
CA VAL A 153 9.41 -4.64 2.15
C VAL A 153 10.33 -3.61 1.53
N MET A 154 10.31 -3.52 0.20
CA MET A 154 11.03 -2.49 -0.52
C MET A 154 10.27 -1.16 -0.36
N ARG A 155 10.92 -0.22 0.32
CA ARG A 155 10.45 1.15 0.53
C ARG A 155 10.79 2.07 -0.63
N GLY A 156 11.77 1.70 -1.46
CA GLY A 156 12.04 2.47 -2.66
C GLY A 156 13.20 2.00 -3.51
N ILE A 157 13.29 2.63 -4.67
CA ILE A 157 14.34 2.47 -5.67
C ILE A 157 14.92 3.85 -5.94
N LYS A 158 16.25 3.95 -5.99
CA LYS A 158 16.95 5.15 -6.46
C LYS A 158 17.87 4.78 -7.61
N VAL A 159 17.81 5.55 -8.68
CA VAL A 159 18.73 5.46 -9.81
C VAL A 159 19.57 6.73 -9.86
N THR A 160 20.88 6.56 -10.00
CA THR A 160 21.83 7.67 -10.22
C THR A 160 22.61 7.41 -11.48
N ASP A 161 22.73 8.44 -12.32
CA ASP A 161 23.30 8.33 -13.66
C ASP A 161 24.83 8.14 -13.68
N ALA A 162 25.53 8.55 -12.60
CA ALA A 162 26.99 8.46 -12.51
C ALA A 162 27.56 7.09 -12.93
N ASN A 163 26.87 5.99 -12.56
CA ASN A 163 27.27 4.61 -12.87
C ASN A 163 26.09 3.70 -13.30
N SER A 164 24.93 4.27 -13.66
CA SER A 164 23.68 3.50 -13.85
C SER A 164 23.30 2.60 -12.66
N LYS A 165 23.81 2.94 -11.47
CA LYS A 165 23.64 2.13 -10.26
C LYS A 165 22.20 2.29 -9.77
N VAL A 166 21.53 1.16 -9.61
CA VAL A 166 20.21 1.10 -8.97
C VAL A 166 20.40 0.70 -7.51
N LYS A 167 19.98 1.56 -6.59
CA LYS A 167 19.96 1.29 -5.15
C LYS A 167 18.55 0.90 -4.73
N LEU A 168 18.44 -0.24 -4.06
CA LEU A 168 17.20 -0.75 -3.49
C LEU A 168 17.18 -0.48 -1.99
N TYR A 169 16.08 0.04 -1.48
CA TYR A 169 15.90 0.33 -0.06
C TYR A 169 14.86 -0.62 0.50
N GLU A 170 15.31 -1.63 1.23
CA GLU A 170 14.45 -2.56 1.96
C GLU A 170 14.40 -2.17 3.44
N VAL A 171 13.25 -2.40 4.07
CA VAL A 171 13.04 -2.22 5.50
C VAL A 171 12.30 -3.42 6.06
N SER A 172 12.40 -3.68 7.37
CA SER A 172 11.56 -4.68 8.00
C SER A 172 10.08 -4.33 7.82
N ARG A 173 9.21 -5.34 7.75
CA ARG A 173 7.77 -5.14 7.58
C ARG A 173 7.18 -4.24 8.67
N SER A 174 7.62 -4.42 9.92
CA SER A 174 7.22 -3.62 11.08
C SER A 174 7.61 -2.13 10.99
N ARG A 175 8.60 -1.79 10.15
CA ARG A 175 8.99 -0.39 9.90
C ARG A 175 8.31 0.21 8.67
N PHE A 176 7.76 -0.64 7.81
CA PHE A 176 7.06 -0.19 6.60
C PHE A 176 5.62 0.18 6.91
N TYR A 177 4.94 -0.68 7.67
CA TYR A 177 3.54 -0.57 8.08
C TYR A 177 3.40 0.18 9.39
#